data_AF-A0A8T4LQ99-F1
#
_entry.id   AF-A0A8T4LQ99-F1
#
_cell.length_a   1.000
_cell.length_b   1.000
_cell.length_c   1.000
_cell.angle_alpha   90.00
_cell.angle_beta   90.00
_cell.angle_gamma   90.00
#
_symmetry.space_group_name_H-M   'P 1'
#
loop_
_entity.id
_entity.type
_entity.pdbx_description
1 polymer ?
#
loop_
_entity_poly.entity_id
_entity_poly.type
_entity_poly.pdbx_seq_one_letter_code
_entity_poly.pdbx_strand_id
1 'polypeptide(L)' 'MDVCVVRLHKKTKASLDRYKEYRNESYDEVVAKLVGIVENCKKEPGLSDEAVRRIEEARKRIKDGC' A
#
# COMPACT_ATOMS: atom_id res chain seq x y z
N MET A 1 -23.39 -8.06 3.15
CA MET A 1 -21.94 -7.87 3.03
C MET A 1 -21.40 -9.16 2.44
N ASP A 2 -20.98 -9.13 1.19
CA ASP A 2 -20.43 -10.31 0.52
C ASP A 2 -18.96 -10.44 0.91
N VAL A 3 -18.54 -11.60 1.43
CA VAL A 3 -17.20 -11.81 1.98
C VAL A 3 -16.53 -12.94 1.20
N CYS A 4 -15.40 -12.62 0.56
CA CYS A 4 -14.58 -13.59 -0.15
C CYS A 4 -13.32 -13.91 0.67
N VAL A 5 -12.99 -15.20 0.81
CA VAL A 5 -11.80 -15.65 1.54
C VAL A 5 -10.67 -15.91 0.55
N VAL A 6 -9.60 -15.12 0.64
CA VAL A 6 -8.40 -15.29 -0.19
C VAL A 6 -7.29 -15.91 0.64
N ARG A 7 -6.69 -17.00 0.15
CA ARG A 7 -5.51 -17.62 0.78
C ARG A 7 -4.26 -16.88 0.34
N LEU A 8 -3.49 -16.38 1.32
CA LEU A 8 -2.26 -15.64 1.07
C LEU A 8 -1.05 -16.42 1.60
N HIS A 9 0.08 -16.32 0.90
CA HIS A 9 1.35 -16.76 1.45
C HIS A 9 1.74 -15.89 2.64
N LYS A 10 2.42 -16.50 3.64
CA LYS A 10 2.87 -15.79 4.86
C LYS A 10 3.70 -14.54 4.54
N LYS A 11 4.54 -14.59 3.50
CA LYS A 11 5.36 -13.45 3.03
C LYS A 11 4.50 -12.30 2.50
N THR A 12 3.44 -12.60 1.77
CA THR A 12 2.49 -11.60 1.24
C THR A 12 1.70 -10.98 2.39
N LYS A 13 1.22 -11.79 3.33
CA LYS A 13 0.54 -11.31 4.55
C LYS A 13 1.42 -10.37 5.37
N ALA A 14 2.69 -10.72 5.57
CA ALA A 14 3.65 -9.86 6.27
C ALA A 14 3.92 -8.53 5.52
N SER A 15 3.80 -8.55 4.18
CA SER A 15 3.90 -7.31 3.40
C SER A 15 2.67 -6.44 3.56
N LEU A 16 1.46 -7.04 3.57
CA LEU A 16 0.22 -6.33 3.86
C LEU A 16 0.19 -5.71 5.25
N ASP A 17 0.74 -6.40 6.26
CA ASP A 17 0.86 -5.83 7.61
C ASP A 17 1.70 -4.55 7.66
N ARG A 18 2.72 -4.42 6.78
CA ARG A 18 3.53 -3.19 6.70
C ARG A 18 2.82 -2.02 6.04
N TYR A 19 1.74 -2.28 5.30
CA TYR A 19 0.94 -1.24 4.66
C TYR A 19 -0.23 -0.76 5.54
N LYS A 20 -0.45 -1.39 6.70
CA LYS A 20 -1.41 -0.90 7.69
C LYS A 20 -0.89 0.38 8.32
N GLU A 21 -1.68 1.44 8.25
CA GLU A 21 -1.35 2.72 8.88
C GLU A 21 -1.79 2.74 10.35
N TYR A 22 -2.88 2.03 10.65
CA TYR A 22 -3.44 1.92 11.99
C TYR A 22 -3.52 0.47 12.46
N ARG A 23 -3.38 0.26 13.76
CA ARG A 23 -3.44 -1.08 14.39
C ARG A 23 -4.75 -1.82 14.12
N ASN A 24 -5.84 -1.08 13.94
CA ASN A 24 -7.20 -1.61 13.76
C ASN A 24 -7.68 -1.58 12.30
N GLU A 25 -6.80 -1.31 11.34
CA GLU A 25 -7.17 -1.26 9.93
C GLU A 25 -7.44 -2.67 9.39
N SER A 26 -8.55 -2.80 8.65
CA SER A 26 -8.95 -4.07 8.04
C SER A 26 -8.09 -4.37 6.80
N TYR A 27 -7.88 -5.65 6.51
CA TYR A 27 -7.18 -6.02 5.26
C TYR A 27 -7.93 -5.57 4.01
N ASP A 28 -9.26 -5.47 4.08
CA ASP A 28 -10.10 -4.95 2.99
C ASP A 28 -9.76 -3.48 2.68
N GLU A 29 -9.63 -2.64 3.69
CA GLU A 29 -9.23 -1.23 3.55
C GLU A 29 -7.82 -1.08 2.96
N VAL A 30 -6.87 -1.91 3.43
CA VAL A 30 -5.50 -1.94 2.89
C VAL A 30 -5.51 -2.34 1.42
N VAL A 31 -6.26 -3.38 1.06
CA VAL A 31 -6.36 -3.86 -0.32
C VAL A 31 -7.03 -2.82 -1.21
N ALA A 32 -8.11 -2.19 -0.74
CA ALA A 32 -8.80 -1.13 -1.47
C ALA A 32 -7.88 0.06 -1.75
N LYS A 33 -7.06 0.49 -0.76
CA LYS A 33 -6.05 1.54 -0.96
C LYS A 33 -5.03 1.14 -2.02
N LEU A 34 -4.50 -0.08 -1.97
CA LEU A 34 -3.54 -0.57 -2.96
C LEU A 34 -4.13 -0.63 -4.37
N VAL A 35 -5.37 -1.10 -4.51
CA VAL A 35 -6.08 -1.13 -5.80
C VAL A 35 -6.30 0.30 -6.31
N GLY A 36 -6.77 1.21 -5.46
CA GLY A 36 -6.98 2.62 -5.82
C GLY A 36 -5.70 3.31 -6.29
N ILE A 37 -4.55 3.04 -5.67
CA ILE A 37 -3.24 3.54 -6.13
C ILE A 37 -2.94 3.02 -7.53
N VAL A 38 -3.10 1.72 -7.78
CA VAL A 38 -2.83 1.12 -9.10
C VAL A 38 -3.78 1.67 -10.17
N GLU A 39 -5.05 1.84 -9.85
CA GLU A 39 -6.04 2.41 -10.76
C GLU A 39 -5.77 3.89 -11.08
N ASN A 40 -5.36 4.68 -10.08
CA ASN A 40 -4.97 6.07 -10.29
C ASN A 40 -3.71 6.17 -11.17
N CYS A 41 -2.71 5.33 -10.93
CA CYS A 41 -1.52 5.27 -11.80
C CYS A 41 -1.85 4.88 -13.25
N LYS A 42 -2.90 4.08 -13.48
CA LYS A 42 -3.36 3.74 -14.84
C LYS A 42 -4.10 4.89 -15.53
N LYS A 43 -4.84 5.71 -14.77
CA LYS A 43 -5.61 6.85 -15.30
C LYS A 43 -4.72 8.08 -15.54
N GLU A 44 -3.68 8.25 -14.75
CA GLU A 44 -2.74 9.36 -14.85
C GLU A 44 -1.29 8.84 -14.92
N PRO A 45 -0.78 8.53 -16.13
CA PRO A 45 0.57 8.00 -16.30
C PRO A 45 1.69 8.95 -15.86
N GLY A 46 1.39 10.24 -15.63
CA GLY A 46 2.36 11.25 -15.15
C GLY A 46 2.73 11.15 -13.66
N LEU A 47 1.97 10.40 -12.86
CA LEU A 47 2.24 10.18 -11.41
C LEU A 47 3.31 9.10 -11.15
N SER A 48 3.75 8.38 -12.19
CA SER A 48 4.53 7.14 -12.07
C SER A 48 5.97 7.33 -11.54
N ASP A 49 6.58 8.50 -11.66
CA ASP A 49 7.97 8.71 -11.23
C ASP A 49 8.07 9.59 -9.98
N GLU A 50 7.34 10.71 -9.95
CA GLU A 50 7.41 11.63 -8.81
C GLU A 50 6.74 11.06 -7.55
N ALA A 51 5.61 10.35 -7.69
CA ALA A 51 4.96 9.75 -6.54
C ALA A 51 5.79 8.60 -5.96
N VAL A 52 6.39 7.78 -6.82
CA VAL A 52 7.33 6.71 -6.40
C VAL A 52 8.53 7.33 -5.69
N ARG A 53 9.11 8.39 -6.25
CA ARG A 53 10.24 9.10 -5.66
C ARG A 53 9.90 9.76 -4.32
N ARG A 54 8.72 10.36 -4.17
CA ARG A 54 8.23 10.91 -2.89
C ARG A 54 8.00 9.83 -1.84
N ILE A 55 7.48 8.68 -2.24
CA ILE A 55 7.31 7.51 -1.34
C ILE A 55 8.68 6.97 -0.91
N GLU A 56 9.66 6.91 -1.83
CA GLU A 56 11.03 6.51 -1.51
C GLU A 56 11.73 7.52 -0.59
N GLU A 57 11.60 8.82 -0.84
CA GLU A 57 12.16 9.87 0.03
C GLU A 57 11.52 9.88 1.43
N ALA A 58 10.20 9.71 1.52
CA ALA A 58 9.50 9.59 2.80
C ALA A 58 9.97 8.34 3.58
N ARG A 59 10.19 7.21 2.88
CA ARG A 59 10.77 6.00 3.47
C ARG A 59 12.22 6.18 3.92
N LYS A 60 13.00 7.01 3.22
CA LYS A 60 14.39 7.31 3.57
C LYS A 60 14.47 8.13 4.86
N ARG A 61 13.64 9.17 5.01
CA ARG A 61 13.58 10.01 6.23
C ARG A 61 13.17 9.24 7.48
N ILE A 62 12.24 8.29 7.34
CA ILE A 62 11.83 7.41 8.45
C ILE A 62 12.95 6.44 8.84
N LYS A 63 13.80 6.03 7.88
CA LYS A 63 14.92 5.11 8.13
C LYS A 63 16.14 5.82 8.73
N ASP A 64 16.41 7.06 8.32
CA ASP A 64 17.56 7.83 8.81
C ASP A 64 17.27 8.62 10.10
N GLY A 65 15.99 8.76 10.50
CA GLY A 65 15.62 9.39 11.77
C GLY A 65 15.89 10.89 11.79
N CYS A 66 15.01 11.65 11.13
CA CYS A 66 14.98 13.10 10.87
C CYS A 66 15.42 13.51 9.45
#